data_AF-A0AAN6FP21-F1
#
_entry.id   AF-A0AAN6FP21-F1
#
_cell.length_a   1.000
_cell.length_b   1.000
_cell.length_c   1.000
_cell.angle_alpha   90.00
_cell.angle_beta   90.00
_cell.angle_gamma   90.00
#
_symmetry.space_group_name_H-M   'P 1'
#
loop_
_entity.id
_entity.type
_entity.pdbx_description
1 polymer ?
#
loop_
_entity_poly.entity_id
_entity_poly.type
_entity_poly.pdbx_seq_one_letter_code
_entity_poly.pdbx_strand_id
1 'polypeptide(L)'
;MMVQSLFAVFWLSFGLLQLPTLGLAAAYSPTGNAAEGALSQEYNSVIGLYLIVWGFALFTFWIFTLKTNSVFAGIFLFVTIAAWVLAGAYFNVGSGNYVLAVKLQKAGRKFTPFTGGALLFIVAALGWYMTFVIMAAEMRLPVNLPVGDLSHFWPSTDIPLSEAEKQA
;
A
#
# COMPACT_ATOMS: atom_id res chain seq x y z
N MET A 1 -10.15 11.14 7.90
CA MET A 1 -10.38 10.29 9.09
C MET A 1 -10.36 8.81 8.70
N MET A 2 -11.17 8.36 7.73
CA MET A 2 -11.26 6.94 7.34
C MET A 2 -9.93 6.31 6.89
N VAL A 3 -9.18 6.98 6.01
CA VAL A 3 -7.91 6.49 5.46
C VAL A 3 -6.83 6.33 6.54
N GLN A 4 -6.72 7.30 7.44
CA GLN A 4 -5.70 7.28 8.49
C GLN A 4 -5.90 6.10 9.46
N SER A 5 -7.14 5.85 9.87
CA SER A 5 -7.48 4.70 10.70
C SER A 5 -7.19 3.38 10.00
N LEU A 6 -7.45 3.30 8.69
CA LEU A 6 -7.18 2.12 7.88
C LEU A 6 -5.69 1.76 7.85
N PHE A 7 -4.82 2.76 7.62
CA PHE A 7 -3.37 2.54 7.66
C PHE A 7 -2.85 2.19 9.07
N ALA A 8 -3.43 2.78 10.12
CA ALA A 8 -3.07 2.42 11.50
C ALA A 8 -3.36 0.92 11.78
N VAL A 9 -4.52 0.42 11.34
CA VAL A 9 -4.89 -0.99 11.47
C VAL A 9 -3.98 -1.88 10.64
N PHE A 10 -3.62 -1.48 9.40
CA PHE A 10 -2.65 -2.21 8.59
C PHE A 10 -1.32 -2.38 9.33
N TRP A 11 -0.71 -1.29 9.80
CA TRP A 11 0.60 -1.35 10.46
C TRP A 11 0.57 -2.11 11.78
N LEU A 12 -0.51 -1.96 12.57
CA LEU A 12 -0.67 -2.71 13.81
C LEU A 12 -0.83 -4.21 13.54
N SER A 13 -1.73 -4.59 12.62
CA SER A 13 -1.96 -6.01 12.29
C SER A 13 -0.72 -6.65 11.65
N PHE A 14 -0.05 -5.96 10.73
CA PHE A 14 1.19 -6.44 10.13
C PHE A 14 2.31 -6.55 11.16
N GLY A 15 2.42 -5.61 12.10
CA GLY A 15 3.37 -5.68 13.21
C GLY A 15 3.15 -6.91 14.10
N LEU A 16 1.89 -7.25 14.40
CA LEU A 16 1.56 -8.48 15.13
C LEU A 16 1.96 -9.74 14.36
N LEU A 17 1.75 -9.78 13.04
CA LEU A 17 2.19 -10.93 12.21
C LEU A 17 3.69 -11.21 12.28
N GLN A 18 4.50 -10.17 12.53
CA GLN A 18 5.96 -10.24 12.60
C GLN A 18 6.50 -10.41 14.03
N LEU A 19 5.64 -10.31 15.05
CA LEU A 19 6.08 -10.31 16.44
C LEU A 19 6.46 -11.73 16.89
N PRO A 20 7.74 -12.01 17.21
CA PRO A 20 8.17 -13.39 17.50
C PRO A 20 7.51 -14.00 18.73
N THR A 21 7.13 -13.18 19.72
CA THR A 21 6.52 -13.63 20.97
C THR A 21 5.12 -14.22 20.80
N LEU A 22 4.45 -13.97 19.66
CA LEU A 22 3.17 -14.61 19.34
C LEU A 22 3.32 -16.03 18.79
N GLY A 23 4.55 -16.47 18.47
CA GLY A 23 4.82 -17.83 18.02
C GLY A 23 4.16 -18.22 16.69
N LEU A 24 3.66 -17.25 15.91
CA LEU A 24 2.88 -17.51 14.70
C LEU A 24 3.67 -18.34 13.68
N ALA A 25 4.92 -17.97 13.39
CA ALA A 25 5.75 -18.72 12.46
C ALA A 25 6.08 -20.13 12.98
N ALA A 26 6.36 -20.29 14.28
CA ALA A 26 6.66 -21.59 14.88
C ALA A 26 5.48 -22.58 14.75
N ALA A 27 4.24 -22.09 14.77
CA ALA A 27 3.05 -22.92 14.59
C ALA A 27 2.95 -23.56 13.19
N TYR A 28 3.67 -23.02 12.20
CA TYR A 28 3.77 -23.59 10.86
C TYR A 28 4.99 -24.51 10.67
N SER A 29 5.74 -24.81 11.74
CA SER A 29 6.86 -25.76 11.70
C SER A 29 6.47 -27.08 12.38
N PRO A 30 6.75 -28.24 11.76
CA PRO A 30 6.61 -29.55 12.40
C PRO A 30 7.45 -29.71 13.67
N THR A 31 8.56 -28.97 13.78
CA THR A 31 9.52 -29.03 14.89
C THR A 31 9.35 -27.90 15.90
N GLY A 32 8.40 -26.98 15.67
CA GLY A 32 8.24 -25.75 16.45
C GLY A 32 9.33 -24.69 16.19
N ASN A 33 10.17 -24.88 15.17
CA ASN A 33 11.21 -23.93 14.81
C ASN A 33 10.61 -22.76 13.98
N ALA A 34 10.69 -21.55 14.53
CA ALA A 34 10.13 -20.36 13.88
C ALA A 34 10.77 -20.03 12.52
N ALA A 35 12.06 -20.29 12.33
CA ALA A 35 12.73 -20.01 11.06
C ALA A 35 12.30 -20.98 9.96
N GLU A 36 12.09 -22.25 10.31
CA GLU A 36 11.53 -23.25 9.40
C GLU A 36 10.10 -22.88 9.01
N GLY A 37 9.25 -22.56 9.99
CA GLY A 37 7.85 -22.22 9.74
C GLY A 37 7.68 -20.91 8.98
N ALA A 38 8.58 -19.93 9.15
CA ALA A 38 8.59 -18.70 8.35
C ALA A 38 8.87 -18.93 6.86
N LEU A 39 9.48 -20.07 6.51
CA LEU A 39 9.74 -20.47 5.12
C LEU A 39 8.66 -21.43 4.58
N SER A 40 7.70 -21.84 5.39
CA SER A 40 6.65 -22.76 4.95
C SER A 40 5.75 -22.13 3.89
N GLN A 41 5.16 -22.99 3.06
CA GLN A 41 4.26 -22.55 2.01
C GLN A 41 3.01 -21.88 2.58
N GLU A 42 2.48 -22.45 3.65
CA GLU A 42 1.23 -22.03 4.28
C GLU A 42 1.38 -20.67 4.95
N TYR A 43 2.46 -20.46 5.73
CA TYR A 43 2.72 -19.17 6.39
C TYR A 43 2.83 -18.03 5.35
N ASN A 44 3.61 -18.26 4.30
CA ASN A 44 3.80 -17.28 3.24
C ASN A 44 2.54 -17.07 2.39
N SER A 45 1.74 -18.12 2.17
CA SER A 45 0.47 -18.00 1.45
C SER A 45 -0.54 -17.14 2.20
N VAL A 46 -0.63 -17.28 3.53
CA VAL A 46 -1.52 -16.46 4.36
C VAL A 46 -1.12 -14.99 4.30
N ILE A 47 0.17 -14.66 4.39
CA ILE A 47 0.63 -13.27 4.28
C ILE A 47 0.41 -12.72 2.86
N GLY A 48 0.65 -13.53 1.82
CA GLY A 48 0.36 -13.14 0.44
C GLY A 48 -1.11 -12.80 0.23
N LEU A 49 -2.02 -13.63 0.73
CA LEU A 49 -3.47 -13.37 0.65
C LEU A 49 -3.88 -12.14 1.46
N TYR A 50 -3.31 -11.95 2.66
CA TYR A 50 -3.49 -10.72 3.44
C TYR A 50 -3.16 -9.47 2.62
N LEU A 51 -2.00 -9.46 1.95
CA LEU A 51 -1.57 -8.32 1.11
C LEU A 51 -2.46 -8.13 -0.12
N ILE A 52 -2.99 -9.20 -0.72
CA ILE A 52 -3.95 -9.09 -1.84
C ILE A 52 -5.23 -8.38 -1.40
N VAL A 53 -5.81 -8.80 -0.27
CA VAL A 53 -7.05 -8.21 0.27
C VAL A 53 -6.84 -6.73 0.61
N TRP A 54 -5.72 -6.41 1.25
CA TRP A 54 -5.32 -5.02 1.50
C TRP A 54 -5.14 -4.22 0.21
N GLY A 55 -4.53 -4.83 -0.81
CA GLY A 55 -4.37 -4.22 -2.13
C GLY A 55 -5.71 -3.83 -2.77
N PHE A 56 -6.75 -4.65 -2.66
CA PHE A 56 -8.08 -4.28 -3.15
C PHE A 56 -8.69 -3.09 -2.42
N ALA A 57 -8.53 -3.02 -1.09
CA ALA A 57 -8.98 -1.85 -0.33
C ALA A 57 -8.24 -0.58 -0.78
N LEU A 58 -6.92 -0.65 -0.92
CA LEU A 58 -6.07 0.46 -1.38
C LEU A 58 -6.40 0.89 -2.82
N PHE A 59 -6.72 -0.06 -3.70
CA PHE A 59 -7.15 0.21 -5.07
C PHE A 59 -8.47 1.00 -5.11
N THR A 60 -9.42 0.64 -4.25
CA THR A 60 -10.67 1.40 -4.11
C THR A 60 -10.41 2.84 -3.70
N PHE A 61 -9.50 3.07 -2.74
CA PHE A 61 -9.10 4.44 -2.36
C PHE A 61 -8.39 5.17 -3.50
N TRP A 62 -7.56 4.49 -4.28
CA TRP A 62 -6.90 5.08 -5.44
C TRP A 62 -7.93 5.71 -6.39
N ILE A 63 -8.98 4.97 -6.75
CA ILE A 63 -10.06 5.46 -7.62
C ILE A 63 -10.66 6.76 -7.06
N PHE A 64 -10.97 6.81 -5.77
CA PHE A 64 -11.56 8.01 -5.16
C PHE A 64 -10.57 9.18 -5.04
N THR A 65 -9.28 8.91 -4.91
CA THR A 65 -8.26 9.98 -4.91
C THR A 65 -8.02 10.63 -6.27
N LEU A 66 -8.52 10.05 -7.37
CA LEU A 66 -8.48 10.69 -8.69
C LEU A 66 -9.31 11.98 -8.77
N LYS A 67 -10.22 12.21 -7.81
CA LYS A 67 -10.97 13.48 -7.68
C LYS A 67 -10.23 14.52 -6.81
N THR A 68 -9.14 14.15 -6.12
CA THR A 68 -8.45 15.06 -5.20
C THR A 68 -7.22 15.70 -5.84
N ASN A 69 -6.08 15.05 -5.82
CA ASN A 69 -4.85 15.55 -6.43
C ASN A 69 -3.92 14.41 -6.84
N SER A 70 -3.00 14.74 -7.76
CA SER A 70 -2.09 13.80 -8.40
C SER A 70 -1.15 13.10 -7.42
N VAL A 71 -0.75 13.79 -6.35
CA VAL A 71 0.16 13.22 -5.34
C VAL A 71 -0.55 12.16 -4.51
N PHE A 72 -1.77 12.44 -4.01
CA PHE A 72 -2.56 11.43 -3.31
C PHE A 72 -2.92 10.25 -4.20
N ALA A 73 -3.34 10.52 -5.45
CA ALA A 73 -3.56 9.47 -6.43
C ALA A 73 -2.29 8.62 -6.67
N GLY A 74 -1.12 9.26 -6.77
CA GLY A 74 0.16 8.57 -6.88
C GLY A 74 0.45 7.67 -5.69
N ILE A 75 0.29 8.18 -4.47
CA ILE A 75 0.48 7.41 -3.22
C ILE A 75 -0.34 6.13 -3.24
N PHE A 76 -1.65 6.25 -3.51
CA PHE A 76 -2.54 5.09 -3.49
C PHE A 76 -2.31 4.13 -4.67
N LEU A 77 -1.92 4.63 -5.84
CA LEU A 77 -1.55 3.78 -6.97
C LEU A 77 -0.31 2.94 -6.63
N PHE A 78 0.78 3.59 -6.21
CA PHE A 78 2.04 2.91 -5.98
C PHE A 78 1.96 1.95 -4.79
N VAL A 79 1.25 2.29 -3.72
CA VAL A 79 1.06 1.37 -2.58
C VAL A 79 0.21 0.15 -2.95
N THR A 80 -0.80 0.32 -3.81
CA THR A 80 -1.62 -0.79 -4.33
C THR A 80 -0.76 -1.76 -5.13
N ILE A 81 0.01 -1.24 -6.09
CA ILE A 81 0.91 -2.07 -6.91
C ILE A 81 1.96 -2.74 -6.01
N ALA A 82 2.52 -2.01 -5.03
CA ALA A 82 3.47 -2.56 -4.08
C ALA A 82 2.89 -3.72 -3.27
N ALA A 83 1.65 -3.60 -2.78
CA ALA A 83 0.99 -4.66 -2.02
C ALA A 83 0.86 -5.95 -2.82
N TRP A 84 0.41 -5.87 -4.09
CA TRP A 84 0.29 -7.06 -4.95
C TRP A 84 1.64 -7.62 -5.38
N VAL A 85 2.64 -6.78 -5.67
CA VAL A 85 4.01 -7.22 -5.98
C VAL A 85 4.62 -7.95 -4.76
N LEU A 86 4.44 -7.42 -3.56
CA LEU A 86 4.90 -8.06 -2.33
C LEU A 86 4.14 -9.35 -2.03
N ALA A 87 2.83 -9.40 -2.28
CA ALA A 87 2.08 -10.66 -2.19
C ALA A 87 2.68 -11.74 -3.08
N GLY A 88 3.01 -11.40 -4.33
CA GLY A 88 3.72 -12.28 -5.24
C GLY A 88 5.09 -12.72 -4.72
N ALA A 89 5.80 -11.85 -4.00
CA ALA A 89 7.06 -12.22 -3.37
C ALA A 89 6.86 -13.27 -2.27
N TYR A 90 5.86 -13.10 -1.39
CA TYR A 90 5.53 -14.08 -0.35
C TYR A 90 5.16 -15.43 -0.97
N PHE A 91 4.30 -15.48 -1.98
CA PHE A 91 3.98 -16.75 -2.66
C PHE A 91 5.23 -17.44 -3.24
N ASN A 92 6.17 -16.68 -3.81
CA ASN A 92 7.42 -17.24 -4.31
C ASN A 92 8.35 -17.77 -3.19
N VAL A 93 8.35 -17.15 -2.00
CA VAL A 93 9.04 -17.72 -0.82
C VAL A 93 8.41 -19.08 -0.48
N GLY A 94 7.09 -19.14 -0.39
CA GLY A 94 6.37 -20.38 -0.06
C GLY A 94 6.55 -21.50 -1.08
N SER A 95 6.75 -21.18 -2.37
CA SER A 95 7.08 -22.15 -3.42
C SER A 95 8.57 -22.48 -3.53
N GLY A 96 9.43 -21.92 -2.67
CA GLY A 96 10.88 -22.13 -2.70
C GLY A 96 11.64 -21.36 -3.80
N ASN A 97 10.98 -20.47 -4.54
CA ASN A 97 11.59 -19.63 -5.58
C ASN A 97 12.15 -18.33 -4.99
N TYR A 98 13.19 -18.45 -4.15
CA TYR A 98 13.79 -17.32 -3.43
C TYR A 98 14.42 -16.27 -4.36
N VAL A 99 14.92 -16.67 -5.53
CA VAL A 99 15.52 -15.74 -6.50
C VAL A 99 14.47 -14.76 -7.02
N LEU A 100 13.28 -15.24 -7.37
CA LEU A 100 12.20 -14.36 -7.83
C LEU A 100 11.61 -13.57 -6.67
N ALA A 101 11.44 -14.18 -5.49
CA ALA A 101 10.97 -13.48 -4.30
C ALA A 101 11.84 -12.26 -3.95
N VAL A 102 13.16 -12.41 -3.95
CA VAL A 102 14.09 -11.30 -3.68
C VAL A 102 14.00 -10.22 -4.76
N LYS A 103 13.85 -10.60 -6.04
CA LYS A 103 13.68 -9.64 -7.14
C LYS A 103 12.38 -8.83 -7.02
N LEU A 104 11.31 -9.44 -6.52
CA LEU A 104 10.03 -8.75 -6.30
C LEU A 104 10.11 -7.81 -5.09
N GLN A 105 10.84 -8.18 -4.04
CA GLN A 105 11.01 -7.33 -2.85
C GLN A 105 11.96 -6.16 -3.07
N LYS A 106 13.12 -6.40 -3.71
CA LYS A 106 14.22 -5.44 -3.79
C LYS A 106 14.52 -5.08 -5.25
N ALA A 107 14.81 -3.80 -5.48
CA ALA A 107 15.38 -3.35 -6.75
C ALA A 107 16.72 -4.09 -7.00
N GLY A 108 16.76 -4.93 -8.03
CA GLY A 108 17.99 -5.61 -8.45
C GLY A 108 18.97 -4.66 -9.16
N ARG A 109 20.18 -5.14 -9.48
CA ARG A 109 21.19 -4.37 -10.25
C ARG A 109 20.74 -4.04 -11.69
N LYS A 110 19.84 -4.84 -12.27
CA LYS A 110 19.13 -4.50 -13.50
C LYS A 110 17.89 -3.72 -13.07
N PHE A 111 17.69 -2.54 -13.66
CA PHE A 111 16.55 -1.65 -13.42
C PHE A 111 15.25 -2.42 -13.65
N THR A 112 14.75 -3.09 -12.62
CA THR A 112 13.40 -3.65 -12.60
C THR A 112 12.51 -2.53 -12.08
N PRO A 113 11.73 -1.86 -12.94
CA PRO A 113 11.03 -0.63 -12.56
C PRO A 113 9.94 -0.83 -11.50
N PHE A 114 9.52 -2.09 -11.25
CA PHE A 114 8.39 -2.39 -10.37
C PHE A 114 8.79 -3.43 -9.31
N THR A 115 9.51 -2.99 -8.28
CA THR A 115 9.77 -3.80 -7.08
C THR A 115 9.02 -3.23 -5.89
N GLY A 116 8.52 -4.08 -5.01
CA GLY A 116 7.70 -3.67 -3.86
C GLY A 116 8.40 -2.63 -3.00
N GLY A 117 9.69 -2.83 -2.68
CA GLY A 117 10.48 -1.88 -1.90
C GLY A 117 10.68 -0.53 -2.58
N ALA A 118 10.95 -0.51 -3.89
CA ALA A 118 11.11 0.75 -4.63
C ALA A 118 9.79 1.54 -4.70
N LEU A 119 8.67 0.85 -4.93
CA LEU A 119 7.34 1.47 -4.94
C LEU A 119 6.99 2.03 -3.56
N LEU A 120 7.24 1.30 -2.47
CA LEU A 120 7.02 1.80 -1.11
C LEU A 120 7.93 2.98 -0.77
N PHE A 121 9.15 3.04 -1.29
CA PHE A 121 10.01 4.21 -1.12
C PHE A 121 9.43 5.45 -1.81
N ILE A 122 8.90 5.31 -3.03
CA ILE A 122 8.19 6.40 -3.73
C ILE A 122 6.98 6.85 -2.90
N VAL A 123 6.19 5.90 -2.37
CA VAL A 123 5.05 6.19 -1.50
C VAL A 123 5.49 6.99 -0.27
N ALA A 124 6.59 6.60 0.39
CA ALA A 124 7.12 7.31 1.55
C ALA A 124 7.57 8.74 1.19
N ALA A 125 8.25 8.92 0.06
CA ALA A 125 8.69 10.24 -0.41
C ALA A 125 7.50 11.16 -0.74
N LEU A 126 6.49 10.65 -1.45
CA LEU A 126 5.26 11.40 -1.76
C LEU A 126 4.45 11.70 -0.49
N GLY A 127 4.37 10.74 0.44
CA GLY A 127 3.72 10.93 1.74
C GLY A 127 4.39 12.03 2.56
N TRP A 128 5.72 12.01 2.63
CA TRP A 128 6.50 13.05 3.30
C TRP A 128 6.31 14.43 2.65
N TYR A 129 6.28 14.48 1.32
CA TYR A 129 5.96 15.70 0.60
C TYR A 129 4.58 16.24 0.98
N MET A 130 3.54 15.39 1.01
CA MET A 130 2.21 15.82 1.44
C MET A 130 2.16 16.29 2.89
N THR A 131 2.93 15.68 3.80
CA THR A 131 3.07 16.17 5.17
C THR A 131 3.61 17.60 5.18
N PHE A 132 4.64 17.89 4.39
CA PHE A 132 5.18 19.24 4.28
C PHE A 132 4.17 20.23 3.68
N VAL A 133 3.44 19.83 2.64
CA VAL A 133 2.37 20.65 2.04
C VAL A 133 1.29 21.01 3.05
N ILE A 134 0.80 20.04 3.82
CA ILE A 134 -0.24 20.26 4.83
C ILE A 134 0.28 21.14 5.97
N MET A 135 1.51 20.91 6.45
CA MET A 135 2.11 21.77 7.49
C MET A 135 2.30 23.21 6.99
N ALA A 136 2.76 23.40 5.75
CA ALA A 136 2.91 24.72 5.15
C ALA A 136 1.57 25.47 5.08
N ALA A 137 0.49 24.76 4.72
CA ALA A 137 -0.86 25.32 4.68
C ALA A 137 -1.36 25.69 6.10
N GLU A 138 -1.15 24.83 7.09
CA GLU A 138 -1.55 25.08 8.49
C GLU A 138 -0.81 26.29 9.08
N MET A 139 0.49 26.42 8.78
CA MET A 139 1.32 27.56 9.17
C MET A 139 1.06 28.82 8.33
N ARG A 140 0.12 28.77 7.38
CA ARG A 140 -0.26 29.86 6.47
C ARG A 140 0.95 30.46 5.73
N LEU A 141 1.87 29.61 5.29
CA LEU A 141 2.98 30.06 4.46
C LEU A 141 2.45 30.67 3.15
N PRO A 142 3.05 31.75 2.64
CA PRO A 142 2.58 32.43 1.43
C PRO A 142 2.87 31.66 0.12
N VAL A 143 3.46 30.46 0.22
CA VAL A 143 3.89 29.65 -0.92
C VAL A 143 2.92 28.50 -1.12
N ASN A 144 2.36 28.40 -2.33
CA ASN A 144 1.52 27.26 -2.73
C ASN A 144 2.39 26.18 -3.37
N LEU A 145 2.52 25.04 -2.70
CA LEU A 145 3.28 23.91 -3.19
C LEU A 145 2.46 23.08 -4.18
N PRO A 146 3.05 22.61 -5.30
CA PRO A 146 2.30 21.94 -6.35
C PRO A 146 1.87 20.52 -5.93
N VAL A 147 0.57 20.26 -5.92
CA VAL A 147 0.00 18.91 -5.70
C VAL A 147 -0.66 18.31 -6.95
N GLY A 148 -0.83 19.12 -8.00
CA GLY A 148 -1.53 18.76 -9.23
C GLY A 148 -3.00 18.44 -8.98
N ASP A 149 -3.83 19.47 -8.89
CA ASP A 149 -5.28 19.34 -8.69
C ASP A 149 -5.92 18.56 -9.85
N LEU A 150 -6.62 17.47 -9.52
CA LEU A 150 -7.31 16.62 -10.50
C LEU A 150 -8.81 16.89 -10.58
N SER A 151 -9.34 17.72 -9.68
CA SER A 151 -10.78 17.98 -9.58
C SER A 151 -11.37 18.56 -10.87
N HIS A 152 -10.57 19.29 -11.66
CA HIS A 152 -10.96 19.87 -12.94
C HIS A 152 -11.32 18.84 -14.03
N PHE A 153 -10.94 17.56 -13.87
CA PHE A 153 -11.36 16.48 -14.77
C PHE A 153 -12.77 15.95 -14.47
N TRP A 154 -13.39 16.39 -13.37
CA TRP A 154 -14.68 15.88 -12.92
C TRP A 154 -15.77 16.94 -13.07
N PRO A 155 -17.00 16.56 -13.46
CA PRO A 155 -18.14 17.48 -13.44
C PRO A 155 -18.35 18.06 -12.04
N SER A 156 -18.83 19.31 -11.98
CA SER A 156 -19.19 19.92 -10.69
C SER A 156 -20.26 19.07 -9.99
N THR A 157 -20.04 18.83 -8.70
CA THR A 157 -20.98 18.13 -7.83
C THR A 157 -21.86 19.09 -7.01
N ASP A 158 -21.88 20.38 -7.35
CA ASP A 158 -22.70 21.40 -6.66
C ASP A 158 -24.19 21.36 -7.06
N ILE A 159 -24.59 20.33 -7.82
CA ILE A 159 -25.99 20.04 -8.15
C ILE A 159 -26.64 19.21 -7.02
N PRO A 160 -27.91 19.48 -6.67
CA PRO A 160 -28.65 18.64 -5.73
C PRO A 160 -28.61 17.17 -6.15
N LEU A 161 -28.40 16.25 -5.21
CA LEU A 161 -28.35 14.79 -5.50
C LEU A 161 -29.60 14.31 -6.26
N SER A 162 -30.76 14.89 -5.97
CA SER A 162 -32.03 14.59 -6.64
C SER A 162 -32.07 15.00 -8.11
N GLU A 163 -31.23 15.94 -8.54
CA GLU A 163 -31.06 16.35 -9.93
C GLU A 163 -30.00 15.48 -10.63
N ALA A 164 -28.94 15.09 -9.91
CA ALA A 164 -27.92 14.17 -10.41
C ALA A 164 -28.48 12.76 -10.68
N GLU A 165 -29.35 12.23 -9.80
CA GLU A 165 -29.99 10.92 -9.97
C GLU A 165 -30.94 10.86 -11.18
N LYS A 166 -31.52 11.99 -11.61
CA LYS A 166 -32.40 12.06 -12.79
C LYS A 166 -31.64 12.08 -14.12
N GLN A 167 -30.33 12.32 -14.07
CA GLN A 167 -29.45 12.41 -15.24
C GLN A 167 -28.60 11.16 -15.46
N ALA A 168 -28.62 10.21 -14.51
CA ALA A 168 -27.95 8.91 -14.58
C ALA A 168 -28.88 7.84 -15.16
#